data_AF-A0A954D3G7-F1
#
_entry.id   AF-A0A954D3G7-F1
#
_cell.length_a   1.000
_cell.length_b   1.000
_cell.length_c   1.000
_cell.angle_alpha   90.00
_cell.angle_beta   90.00
_cell.angle_gamma   90.00
#
_symmetry.space_group_name_H-M   'P 1'
#
loop_
_entity.id
_entity.type
_entity.pdbx_description
1 polymer ?
#
loop_
_entity_poly.entity_id
_entity_poly.type
_entity_poly.pdbx_seq_one_letter_code
_entity_poly.pdbx_strand_id
1 'polypeptide(L)'
;MARASWFDEKTEVPHLDQKVHELESFTNAMADGKVDKHELESQQERLIAAMKAVEPALDDATHAKVTDLLVELTAYDIMRTLHELQVERLRGKFA
;
A
#
# COMPACT_ATOMS: atom_id res chain seq x y z
N MET A 1 18.95 14.66 1.82
CA MET A 1 18.08 14.14 2.89
C MET A 1 18.40 12.67 3.10
N ALA A 2 18.47 12.20 4.35
CA ALA A 2 18.68 10.77 4.62
C ALA A 2 17.50 9.97 4.04
N ARG A 3 17.77 8.82 3.42
CA ARG A 3 16.73 7.95 2.87
C ARG A 3 15.89 7.43 4.02
N ALA A 4 14.57 7.67 3.99
CA ALA A 4 13.69 7.08 4.98
C ALA A 4 13.63 5.56 4.75
N SER A 5 13.91 4.78 5.79
CA SER A 5 13.81 3.32 5.74
C SER A 5 12.38 2.89 5.38
N TRP A 6 12.27 1.78 4.66
CA TRP A 6 10.99 1.12 4.39
C TRP A 6 10.57 0.15 5.49
N PHE A 7 11.47 -0.12 6.45
CA PHE A 7 11.27 -1.06 7.54
C PHE A 7 11.22 -0.33 8.88
N ASP A 8 10.41 -0.86 9.80
CA ASP A 8 10.49 -0.51 11.21
C ASP A 8 11.75 -1.15 11.83
N GLU A 9 12.53 -0.35 12.57
CA GLU A 9 13.84 -0.77 13.09
C GLU A 9 13.74 -1.87 14.17
N LYS A 10 12.56 -2.13 14.73
CA LYS A 10 12.37 -3.08 15.84
C LYS A 10 11.70 -4.36 15.41
N THR A 11 10.80 -4.28 14.43
CA THR A 11 9.94 -5.38 14.02
C THR A 11 10.31 -5.95 12.66
N GLU A 12 11.17 -5.26 11.89
CA GLU A 12 11.62 -5.64 10.54
C GLU A 12 10.48 -5.87 9.53
N VAL A 13 9.25 -5.49 9.89
CA VAL A 13 8.12 -5.51 8.96
C VAL A 13 8.13 -4.26 8.09
N PRO A 14 7.59 -4.35 6.86
CA PRO A 14 7.38 -3.18 6.02
C PRO A 14 6.54 -2.14 6.78
N HIS A 15 7.09 -0.94 6.95
CA HIS A 15 6.44 0.18 7.66
C HIS A 15 5.94 1.23 6.68
N LEU A 16 5.32 0.75 5.59
CA LEU A 16 4.76 1.61 4.55
C LEU A 16 3.41 2.19 4.97
N ASP A 17 2.66 1.51 5.85
CA ASP A 17 1.36 1.98 6.35
C ASP A 17 1.47 3.35 7.07
N GLN A 18 2.53 3.55 7.85
CA GLN A 18 2.79 4.86 8.47
C GLN A 18 3.03 5.97 7.45
N LYS A 19 3.67 5.64 6.32
CA LYS A 19 3.89 6.58 5.22
C LYS A 19 2.60 6.83 4.43
N VAL A 20 1.70 5.85 4.38
CA VAL A 20 0.37 6.02 3.78
C VAL A 20 -0.47 7.03 4.58
N HIS A 21 -0.30 7.14 5.90
CA HIS A 21 -0.91 8.21 6.70
C HIS A 21 -0.36 9.61 6.38
N GLU A 22 0.80 9.73 5.71
CA GLU A 22 1.31 11.01 5.20
C GLU A 22 0.68 11.37 3.85
N LEU A 23 0.00 10.44 3.17
CA LEU A 23 -0.74 10.73 1.96
C LEU A 23 -2.08 11.38 2.32
N GLU A 24 -2.17 12.69 2.07
CA GLU A 24 -3.40 13.46 2.26
C GLU A 24 -4.59 12.83 1.52
N SER A 25 -4.35 12.30 0.31
CA SER A 25 -5.39 11.61 -0.47
C SER A 25 -5.94 10.36 0.20
N PHE A 26 -5.11 9.62 0.93
CA PHE A 26 -5.54 8.45 1.68
C PHE A 26 -6.28 8.86 2.96
N THR A 27 -5.75 9.83 3.68
CA THR A 27 -6.36 10.31 4.93
C THR A 27 -7.75 10.89 4.69
N ASN A 28 -7.94 11.61 3.59
CA ASN A 28 -9.23 12.15 3.18
C ASN A 28 -10.22 11.05 2.78
N ALA A 29 -9.79 10.08 1.95
CA ALA A 29 -10.65 8.97 1.50
C ALA A 29 -11.05 8.01 2.63
N MET A 30 -10.33 8.02 3.76
CA MET A 30 -10.63 7.20 4.93
C MET A 30 -11.39 7.96 6.02
N ALA A 31 -11.61 9.27 5.86
CA ALA A 31 -12.11 10.15 6.93
C ALA A 31 -13.53 9.82 7.39
N ASP A 32 -14.40 9.35 6.49
CA ASP A 32 -15.79 8.96 6.78
C ASP A 32 -15.96 7.44 6.97
N GLY A 33 -14.85 6.70 6.91
CA GLY A 33 -14.80 5.24 7.02
C GLY A 33 -15.34 4.48 5.81
N LYS A 34 -15.57 5.14 4.66
CA LYS A 34 -16.07 4.51 3.44
C LYS A 34 -15.32 5.03 2.22
N VAL A 35 -14.54 4.16 1.58
CA VAL A 35 -13.95 4.46 0.27
C VAL A 35 -15.01 4.29 -0.81
N ASP A 36 -15.37 5.38 -1.47
CA ASP A 36 -16.28 5.35 -2.62
C ASP A 36 -15.57 4.99 -3.93
N LYS A 37 -16.35 4.80 -4.99
CA LYS A 37 -15.83 4.43 -6.32
C LYS A 37 -14.91 5.52 -6.90
N HIS A 38 -15.27 6.78 -6.75
CA HIS A 38 -14.51 7.89 -7.30
C HIS A 38 -13.18 8.08 -6.56
N GLU A 39 -13.17 7.89 -5.24
CA GLU A 39 -11.96 7.93 -4.42
C GLU A 39 -11.00 6.80 -4.80
N LEU A 40 -11.53 5.59 -5.03
CA LEU A 40 -10.75 4.45 -5.50
C LEU A 40 -10.15 4.70 -6.89
N GLU A 41 -10.95 5.18 -7.84
CA GLU A 41 -10.50 5.53 -9.20
C GLU A 41 -9.40 6.60 -9.14
N SER A 42 -9.58 7.64 -8.31
CA SER A 42 -8.59 8.69 -8.11
C SER A 42 -7.28 8.15 -7.53
N GLN A 43 -7.34 7.18 -6.62
CA GLN A 43 -6.14 6.54 -6.07
C GLN A 43 -5.44 5.68 -7.13
N GLN A 44 -6.19 4.97 -7.97
CA GLN A 44 -5.64 4.21 -9.08
C GLN A 44 -4.92 5.12 -10.09
N GLU A 45 -5.48 6.28 -10.41
CA GLU A 45 -4.83 7.27 -11.29
C GLU A 45 -3.48 7.75 -10.72
N ARG A 46 -3.44 8.04 -9.41
CA ARG A 46 -2.19 8.42 -8.71
C ARG A 46 -1.15 7.31 -8.76
N LEU A 47 -1.57 6.06 -8.55
CA LEU A 47 -0.68 4.89 -8.64
C LEU A 47 -0.09 4.75 -10.05
N ILE A 48 -0.93 4.84 -11.09
CA ILE A 48 -0.48 4.75 -12.49
C ILE A 48 0.50 5.87 -12.82
N ALA A 49 0.22 7.10 -12.39
CA ALA A 49 1.11 8.24 -12.61
C ALA A 49 2.48 8.02 -11.94
N ALA A 50 2.49 7.53 -10.69
CA ALA A 50 3.72 7.22 -9.97
C ALA A 50 4.54 6.12 -10.66
N MET A 51 3.91 5.02 -11.08
CA MET A 51 4.57 3.93 -11.79
C MET A 51 5.20 4.42 -13.10
N LYS A 52 4.46 5.19 -13.91
CA LYS A 52 4.95 5.77 -15.17
C LYS A 52 6.11 6.74 -14.98
N ALA A 53 6.18 7.43 -13.85
CA ALA A 53 7.29 8.34 -13.54
C ALA A 53 8.56 7.58 -13.12
N VAL A 54 8.42 6.44 -12.45
CA VAL A 54 9.55 5.67 -11.91
C VAL A 54 10.12 4.70 -12.93
N GLU A 55 9.27 3.95 -13.63
CA GLU A 55 9.68 2.83 -14.49
C GLU A 55 10.76 3.20 -15.53
N PRO A 56 10.66 4.32 -16.29
CA PRO A 56 11.68 4.69 -17.28
C PRO A 56 13.01 5.16 -16.67
N ALA A 57 13.05 5.46 -15.38
CA ALA A 57 14.25 5.93 -14.67
C ALA A 57 15.11 4.78 -14.13
N LEU A 58 14.66 3.54 -14.27
CA LEU A 58 15.36 2.35 -13.81
C LEU A 58 16.10 1.68 -14.96
N ASP A 59 17.31 1.18 -14.69
CA ASP A 59 17.95 0.20 -15.58
C ASP A 59 17.27 -1.17 -15.44
N ASP A 60 17.51 -2.08 -16.40
CA ASP A 60 16.86 -3.40 -16.44
C ASP A 60 17.04 -4.20 -15.13
N ALA A 61 18.23 -4.13 -14.53
CA ALA A 61 18.54 -4.88 -13.31
C ALA A 61 17.81 -4.31 -12.09
N THR A 62 17.66 -2.99 -12.01
CA THR A 62 16.93 -2.31 -10.93
C THR A 62 15.42 -2.43 -11.14
N HIS A 63 14.96 -2.33 -12.38
CA HIS A 63 13.57 -2.54 -12.77
C HIS A 63 13.08 -3.90 -12.29
N ALA A 64 13.81 -4.97 -12.61
CA ALA A 64 13.47 -6.33 -12.17
C ALA A 64 13.29 -6.44 -10.65
N LYS A 65 14.22 -5.87 -9.87
CA LYS A 65 14.14 -5.88 -8.39
C LYS A 65 12.94 -5.09 -7.86
N VAL A 66 12.64 -3.94 -8.46
CA VAL A 66 11.49 -3.13 -8.09
C VAL A 66 10.19 -3.82 -8.47
N THR A 67 10.15 -4.50 -9.62
CA THR A 67 9.00 -5.32 -10.02
C THR A 67 8.75 -6.45 -9.03
N ASP A 68 9.78 -7.22 -8.67
CA ASP A 68 9.64 -8.30 -7.67
C ASP A 68 9.13 -7.75 -6.34
N LEU A 69 9.65 -6.62 -5.88
CA LEU A 69 9.17 -5.94 -4.68
C LEU A 69 7.69 -5.54 -4.76
N LEU A 70 7.27 -4.91 -5.87
CA LEU A 70 5.87 -4.49 -6.07
C LEU A 70 4.93 -5.69 -6.09
N VAL A 71 5.35 -6.81 -6.67
CA VAL A 71 4.60 -8.07 -6.70
C VAL A 71 4.43 -8.62 -5.28
N GLU A 72 5.51 -8.74 -4.51
CA GLU A 72 5.47 -9.24 -3.13
C GLU A 72 4.61 -8.34 -2.23
N LEU A 73 4.75 -7.01 -2.35
CA LEU A 73 3.95 -6.06 -1.60
C LEU A 73 2.46 -6.20 -1.93
N THR A 74 2.12 -6.30 -3.22
CA THR A 74 0.73 -6.49 -3.67
C THR A 74 0.16 -7.81 -3.14
N ALA A 75 0.93 -8.89 -3.20
CA ALA A 75 0.51 -10.20 -2.68
C ALA A 75 0.26 -10.13 -1.16
N TYR A 76 1.19 -9.53 -0.41
CA TYR A 76 1.07 -9.34 1.04
C TYR A 76 -0.17 -8.52 1.40
N ASP A 77 -0.42 -7.39 0.73
CA ASP A 77 -1.58 -6.53 1.03
C ASP A 77 -2.91 -7.24 0.77
N ILE A 78 -3.00 -8.04 -0.31
CA ILE A 78 -4.18 -8.88 -0.57
C ILE A 78 -4.35 -9.92 0.53
N MET A 79 -3.27 -10.64 0.91
CA MET A 79 -3.32 -11.67 1.95
C MET A 79 -3.73 -11.10 3.31
N ARG A 80 -3.15 -9.95 3.69
CA ARG A 80 -3.47 -9.23 4.92
C ARG A 80 -4.93 -8.79 4.94
N THR A 81 -5.39 -8.12 3.87
CA THR A 81 -6.78 -7.65 3.76
C THR A 81 -7.77 -8.81 3.90
N LEU A 82 -7.50 -9.93 3.22
CA LEU A 82 -8.35 -11.13 3.31
C LEU A 82 -8.33 -11.73 4.72
N HIS A 83 -7.17 -11.77 5.37
CA HIS A 83 -7.03 -12.25 6.74
C HIS A 83 -7.85 -11.40 7.73
N GLU A 84 -7.74 -10.08 7.64
CA GLU A 84 -8.46 -9.13 8.49
C GLU A 84 -9.98 -9.24 8.31
N LEU A 85 -10.46 -9.30 7.06
CA LEU A 85 -11.89 -9.50 6.77
C LEU A 85 -12.42 -10.83 7.33
N GLN A 86 -11.62 -11.89 7.28
CA GLN A 86 -11.98 -13.18 7.89
C GLN A 86 -12.06 -13.10 9.41
N VAL A 87 -11.10 -12.44 10.05
CA VAL A 87 -11.06 -12.24 11.51
C VAL A 87 -12.27 -11.43 11.97
N GLU A 88 -12.59 -10.32 11.31
CA GLU A 88 -13.77 -9.49 11.64
C GLU A 88 -15.09 -10.24 11.45
N ARG A 89 -15.20 -11.03 10.37
CA ARG A 89 -16.37 -11.90 10.15
C ARG A 89 -16.54 -12.95 11.25
N LEU A 90 -15.44 -13.49 11.78
CA LEU A 90 -15.48 -14.42 12.91
C LEU A 90 -15.88 -13.70 14.20
N ARG A 91 -15.31 -12.52 14.49
CA ARG A 91 -15.69 -11.70 15.66
C ARG A 91 -17.18 -11.36 15.65
N GLY A 92 -17.73 -10.91 14.53
CA GLY A 92 -19.16 -10.59 14.40
C GLY A 92 -20.12 -11.79 14.46
N LYS A 93 -19.61 -13.04 14.34
CA LYS A 93 -20.41 -14.26 14.53
C LYS A 93 -20.46 -14.74 16.00
N PHE A 94 -19.56 -14.24 16.84
CA PHE A 94 -19.45 -14.61 18.25
C PHE A 94 -19.71 -13.43 19.21
N ALA A 95 -20.19 -12.29 18.68
CA ALA A 95 -20.66 -11.12 19.42
C ALA A 95 -22.19 -11.05 19.41
#